data_AF-A0A7L4TMD2-F1
#
_entry.id   AF-A0A7L4TMD2-F1
#
_cell.length_a   1.000
_cell.length_b   1.000
_cell.length_c   1.000
_cell.angle_alpha   90.00
_cell.angle_beta   90.00
_cell.angle_gamma   90.00
#
_symmetry.space_group_name_H-M   'P 1'
#
loop_
_entity.id
_entity.type
_entity.pdbx_description
1 polymer ?
#
loop_
_entity_poly.entity_id
_entity_poly.type
_entity_poly.pdbx_seq_one_letter_code
_entity_poly.pdbx_strand_id
1 'polypeptide(L)'
;GKLLSPRKIMMDTRDRLEEVGENINKNGSFKDDGKQLLDDYILREELWACTTCQACVEACSGGIDPPSIIVAVRRYLMMEQSAGPADLNNAMGNIENNGAPWPYNQMGRLNWANEN
;
A
#
# COMPACT_ATOMS: atom_id res chain seq x y z
N GLY A 1 -5.68 -19.26 -2.24
CA GLY A 1 -5.16 -18.66 -0.99
C GLY A 1 -5.01 -17.16 -1.19
N LYS A 2 -5.04 -16.34 -0.13
CA LYS A 2 -4.75 -14.90 -0.26
C LYS A 2 -3.36 -14.74 -0.92
N LEU A 3 -3.26 -13.84 -1.90
CA LEU A 3 -2.01 -13.53 -2.62
C LEU A 3 -0.95 -12.89 -1.71
N LEU A 4 -1.38 -12.30 -0.58
CA LEU A 4 -0.51 -11.59 0.34
C LEU A 4 0.38 -12.53 1.16
N SER A 5 1.71 -12.38 1.03
CA SER A 5 2.70 -12.87 1.98
C SER A 5 3.50 -11.71 2.56
N PRO A 6 3.21 -11.25 3.80
CA PRO A 6 3.91 -10.10 4.39
C PRO A 6 5.42 -10.33 4.56
N ARG A 7 5.82 -11.59 4.82
CA ARG A 7 7.24 -11.96 4.90
C ARG A 7 7.93 -11.83 3.53
N LYS A 8 7.24 -12.21 2.45
CA LYS A 8 7.80 -12.13 1.09
C LYS A 8 8.12 -10.69 0.72
N ILE A 9 7.21 -9.75 0.98
CA ILE A 9 7.42 -8.31 0.75
C ILE A 9 8.70 -7.80 1.43
N MET A 10 8.96 -8.23 2.68
CA MET A 10 10.15 -7.84 3.42
C MET A 10 11.44 -8.43 2.84
N MET A 11 11.41 -9.71 2.42
CA MET A 11 12.57 -10.37 1.80
C MET A 11 12.85 -9.78 0.43
N ASP A 12 11.84 -9.57 -0.40
CA ASP A 12 11.98 -9.00 -1.74
C ASP A 12 12.55 -7.56 -1.67
N THR A 13 12.16 -6.77 -0.67
CA THR A 13 12.74 -5.44 -0.43
C THR A 13 14.22 -5.52 -0.07
N ARG A 14 14.61 -6.47 0.79
CA ARG A 14 16.02 -6.71 1.13
C ARG A 14 16.80 -7.14 -0.11
N ASP A 15 16.30 -8.12 -0.83
CA ASP A 15 16.99 -8.70 -1.99
C ASP A 15 17.19 -7.63 -3.07
N ARG A 16 16.20 -6.74 -3.28
CA ARG A 16 16.35 -5.59 -4.16
C ARG A 16 17.45 -4.63 -3.70
N LEU A 17 17.53 -4.32 -2.41
CA LEU A 17 18.56 -3.44 -1.86
C LEU A 17 19.96 -4.07 -1.97
N GLU A 18 20.08 -5.38 -1.80
CA GLU A 18 21.34 -6.11 -2.02
C GLU A 18 21.77 -6.04 -3.48
N GLU A 19 20.87 -6.25 -4.44
CA GLU A 19 21.16 -6.10 -5.88
C GLU A 19 21.63 -4.68 -6.24
N VAL A 20 20.97 -3.65 -5.70
CA VAL A 20 21.38 -2.24 -5.88
C VAL A 20 22.78 -2.02 -5.28
N GLY A 21 23.04 -2.57 -4.09
CA GLY A 21 24.33 -2.48 -3.42
C GLY A 21 25.46 -3.11 -4.22
N GLU A 22 25.25 -4.31 -4.77
CA GLU A 22 26.22 -4.95 -5.65
C GLU A 22 26.50 -4.15 -6.92
N ASN A 23 25.47 -3.54 -7.50
CA ASN A 23 25.59 -2.71 -8.68
C ASN A 23 26.48 -1.48 -8.41
N ILE A 24 26.25 -0.80 -7.28
CA ILE A 24 27.07 0.32 -6.83
C ILE A 24 28.51 -0.12 -6.56
N ASN A 25 28.71 -1.27 -5.89
CA ASN A 25 30.04 -1.79 -5.60
C ASN A 25 30.84 -2.14 -6.86
N LYS A 26 30.17 -2.69 -7.89
CA LYS A 26 30.81 -3.05 -9.18
C LYS A 26 31.11 -1.84 -10.05
N ASN A 27 30.22 -0.85 -10.10
CA ASN A 27 30.32 0.28 -11.03
C ASN A 27 30.89 1.56 -10.40
N GLY A 28 31.03 1.63 -9.07
CA GLY A 28 31.43 2.82 -8.33
C GLY A 28 30.35 3.91 -8.23
N SER A 29 29.23 3.74 -8.94
CA SER A 29 28.05 4.61 -8.91
C SER A 29 26.78 3.80 -9.18
N PHE A 30 25.62 4.35 -8.81
CA PHE A 30 24.35 3.73 -9.14
C PHE A 30 24.13 3.76 -10.65
N LYS A 31 24.05 2.58 -11.26
CA LYS A 31 23.68 2.41 -12.66
C LYS A 31 22.31 1.76 -12.73
N ASP A 32 21.39 2.39 -13.45
CA ASP A 32 20.04 1.86 -13.61
C ASP A 32 20.07 0.47 -14.28
N ASP A 33 19.47 -0.50 -13.62
CA ASP A 33 19.33 -1.90 -14.07
C ASP A 33 17.95 -2.16 -14.70
N GLY A 34 17.09 -1.14 -14.78
CA GLY A 34 15.75 -1.22 -15.36
C GLY A 34 14.74 -1.95 -14.48
N LYS A 35 15.11 -2.32 -13.25
CA LYS A 35 14.22 -3.02 -12.31
C LYS A 35 13.72 -2.08 -11.22
N GLN A 36 12.46 -2.20 -10.86
CA GLN A 36 11.84 -1.44 -9.78
C GLN A 36 11.34 -2.36 -8.67
N LEU A 37 11.26 -1.84 -7.44
CA LEU A 37 10.72 -2.61 -6.32
C LEU A 37 9.22 -2.92 -6.54
N LEU A 38 8.50 -1.95 -7.10
CA LEU A 38 7.10 -2.10 -7.51
C LEU A 38 7.03 -2.75 -8.89
N ASP A 39 6.01 -3.58 -9.10
CA ASP A 39 5.70 -4.30 -10.34
C ASP A 39 6.65 -5.45 -10.71
N ASP A 40 7.97 -5.37 -10.46
CA ASP A 40 8.90 -6.49 -10.71
C ASP A 40 9.02 -7.45 -9.51
N TYR A 41 9.12 -6.91 -8.28
CA TYR A 41 9.30 -7.70 -7.06
C TYR A 41 8.01 -7.79 -6.25
N ILE A 42 7.31 -6.66 -6.08
CA ILE A 42 6.08 -6.56 -5.31
C ILE A 42 4.94 -6.14 -6.25
N LEU A 43 3.91 -6.99 -6.33
CA LEU A 43 2.73 -6.70 -7.13
C LEU A 43 1.78 -5.73 -6.41
N ARG A 44 1.08 -4.90 -7.18
CA ARG A 44 0.11 -3.93 -6.63
C ARG A 44 -1.05 -4.64 -5.93
N GLU A 45 -1.50 -5.76 -6.47
CA GLU A 45 -2.58 -6.57 -5.90
C GLU A 45 -2.17 -7.18 -4.55
N GLU A 46 -0.90 -7.60 -4.41
CA GLU A 46 -0.37 -8.08 -3.13
C GLU A 46 -0.38 -6.95 -2.09
N LEU A 47 0.01 -5.74 -2.48
CA LEU A 47 -0.03 -4.59 -1.59
C LEU A 47 -1.46 -4.31 -1.13
N TRP A 48 -2.46 -4.30 -2.00
CA TRP A 48 -3.87 -3.99 -1.66
C TRP A 48 -4.60 -5.12 -0.94
N ALA A 49 -4.10 -6.36 -0.98
CA ALA A 49 -4.64 -7.47 -0.21
C ALA A 49 -4.42 -7.36 1.32
N CYS A 50 -3.53 -6.48 1.78
CA CYS A 50 -3.30 -6.22 3.20
C CYS A 50 -4.47 -5.45 3.85
N THR A 51 -5.15 -6.07 4.81
CA THR A 51 -6.26 -5.44 5.56
C THR A 51 -5.80 -4.71 6.81
N THR A 52 -4.49 -4.48 6.98
CA THR A 52 -3.89 -3.84 8.16
C THR A 52 -4.33 -4.46 9.50
N CYS A 53 -4.56 -5.77 9.55
CA CYS A 53 -5.06 -6.48 10.73
C CYS A 53 -4.02 -6.76 11.82
N GLN A 54 -2.77 -6.33 11.63
CA GLN A 54 -1.63 -6.54 12.54
C GLN A 54 -1.24 -7.99 12.91
N ALA A 55 -1.96 -9.01 12.45
CA ALA A 55 -1.66 -10.42 12.76
C ALA A 55 -0.21 -10.84 12.43
N CYS A 56 0.39 -10.27 11.38
CA CYS A 56 1.79 -10.55 11.03
C CYS A 56 2.81 -9.98 12.01
N VAL A 57 2.49 -8.90 12.72
CA VAL A 57 3.34 -8.30 13.76
C VAL A 57 3.28 -9.14 15.02
N GLU A 58 2.07 -9.54 15.44
CA GLU A 58 1.85 -10.39 16.62
C GLU A 58 2.52 -11.76 16.48
N ALA A 59 2.51 -12.34 15.28
CA ALA A 59 3.16 -13.61 15.01
C ALA A 59 4.70 -13.52 14.90
N CYS A 60 5.27 -12.32 14.75
CA CYS A 60 6.69 -12.14 14.50
C CYS A 60 7.49 -12.06 15.82
N SER A 61 8.30 -13.07 16.11
CA SER A 61 9.20 -13.08 17.28
C SER A 61 10.31 -12.02 17.20
N GLY A 62 10.58 -11.45 16.02
CA GLY A 62 11.65 -10.49 15.78
C GLY A 62 11.22 -9.02 15.89
N GLY A 63 9.95 -8.74 16.20
CA GLY A 63 9.45 -7.37 16.35
C GLY A 63 9.47 -6.53 15.06
N ILE A 64 9.42 -7.17 13.89
CA ILE A 64 9.35 -6.49 12.59
C ILE A 64 7.91 -6.03 12.37
N ASP A 65 7.75 -4.86 11.75
CA ASP A 65 6.45 -4.28 11.39
C ASP A 65 6.27 -4.22 9.85
N PRO A 66 5.83 -5.32 9.20
CA PRO A 66 5.52 -5.29 7.77
C PRO A 66 4.37 -4.33 7.39
N PRO A 67 3.28 -4.19 8.18
CA PRO A 67 2.19 -3.29 7.86
C PRO A 67 2.61 -1.83 7.63
N SER A 68 3.52 -1.26 8.42
CA SER A 68 3.94 0.13 8.22
C SER A 68 4.63 0.34 6.88
N ILE A 69 5.49 -0.58 6.47
CA ILE A 69 6.18 -0.55 5.18
C ILE A 69 5.17 -0.68 4.03
N ILE A 70 4.22 -1.63 4.13
CA ILE A 70 3.17 -1.79 3.12
C ILE A 70 2.34 -0.50 2.96
N VAL A 71 1.99 0.15 4.08
CA VAL A 71 1.24 1.42 4.05
C VAL A 71 2.08 2.55 3.44
N ALA A 72 3.38 2.59 3.70
CA ALA A 72 4.27 3.57 3.08
C ALA A 72 4.32 3.40 1.55
N VAL A 73 4.40 2.17 1.05
CA VAL A 73 4.39 1.89 -0.39
C VAL A 73 3.04 2.23 -1.02
N ARG A 74 1.92 1.90 -0.36
CA ARG A 74 0.58 2.34 -0.81
C ARG A 74 0.46 3.86 -0.89
N ARG A 75 1.05 4.57 0.07
CA ARG A 75 1.07 6.04 0.07
C ARG A 75 1.83 6.59 -1.13
N TYR A 76 2.96 5.98 -1.48
CA TYR A 76 3.72 6.33 -2.68
C TYR A 76 2.88 6.08 -3.96
N LEU A 77 2.20 4.93 -4.06
CA LEU A 77 1.31 4.66 -5.20
C LEU A 77 0.21 5.71 -5.36
N MET A 78 -0.34 6.20 -4.25
CA MET A 78 -1.41 7.19 -4.26
C MET A 78 -0.92 8.60 -4.60
N MET A 79 0.14 9.06 -3.95
CA MET A 79 0.57 10.46 -4.04
C MET A 79 1.50 10.72 -5.24
N GLU A 80 2.33 9.74 -5.61
CA GLU A 80 3.31 9.91 -6.70
C GLU A 80 2.81 9.34 -8.02
N GLN A 81 2.32 8.10 -8.02
CA GLN A 81 1.88 7.43 -9.25
C GLN A 81 0.42 7.67 -9.61
N SER A 82 -0.36 8.33 -8.73
CA SER A 82 -1.82 8.48 -8.87
C SER A 82 -2.55 7.14 -9.16
N ALA A 83 -1.98 6.02 -8.71
CA ALA A 83 -2.37 4.67 -9.08
C ALA A 83 -3.18 3.98 -7.98
N GLY A 84 -4.13 4.71 -7.39
CA GLY A 84 -5.07 4.18 -6.39
C GLY A 84 -6.13 3.27 -7.01
N PRO A 85 -6.69 2.29 -6.26
CA PRO A 85 -7.86 1.54 -6.67
C PRO A 85 -9.02 2.47 -6.98
N ALA A 86 -9.78 2.18 -8.04
CA ALA A 86 -10.89 3.03 -8.50
C ALA A 86 -11.92 3.34 -7.39
N ASP A 87 -12.25 2.34 -6.57
CA ASP A 87 -13.18 2.50 -5.44
C ASP A 87 -12.67 3.49 -4.39
N LEU A 88 -11.35 3.48 -4.14
CA LEU A 88 -10.73 4.41 -3.18
C LEU A 88 -10.71 5.84 -3.73
N ASN A 89 -10.45 6.01 -5.03
CA ASN A 89 -10.50 7.31 -5.68
C ASN A 89 -11.91 7.90 -5.64
N ASN A 90 -12.94 7.08 -5.87
CA ASN A 90 -14.34 7.48 -5.75
C ASN A 90 -14.67 7.91 -4.31
N ALA A 91 -14.23 7.13 -3.32
CA ALA A 91 -14.43 7.48 -1.91
C ALA A 91 -13.72 8.80 -1.53
N MET A 92 -12.51 9.05 -2.03
CA MET A 92 -11.79 10.30 -1.78
C MET A 92 -12.46 11.50 -2.44
N GLY A 93 -12.95 11.36 -3.67
CA GLY A 93 -13.74 12.40 -4.33
C GLY A 93 -15.05 12.70 -3.57
N ASN A 94 -15.70 11.69 -3.01
CA ASN A 94 -16.87 11.90 -2.16
C ASN A 94 -16.51 12.60 -0.84
N ILE A 95 -15.38 12.27 -0.22
CA ILE A 95 -14.91 12.98 0.98
C ILE A 95 -14.66 14.45 0.69
N GLU A 96 -14.03 14.78 -0.44
CA GLU A 96 -13.74 16.16 -0.82
C GLU A 96 -15.03 16.97 -1.07
N ASN A 97 -16.01 16.40 -1.77
CA ASN A 97 -17.23 17.11 -2.14
C ASN A 97 -18.31 17.10 -1.05
N ASN A 98 -18.51 15.97 -0.38
CA ASN A 98 -19.63 15.73 0.54
C ASN A 98 -19.20 15.58 2.01
N GLY A 99 -17.89 15.60 2.30
CA GLY A 99 -17.38 15.37 3.66
C GLY A 99 -17.58 13.93 4.16
N ALA A 100 -17.97 13.00 3.27
CA ALA A 100 -18.22 11.61 3.60
C ALA A 100 -17.79 10.70 2.43
N PRO A 101 -17.27 9.49 2.68
CA PRO A 101 -16.80 8.58 1.63
C PRO A 101 -17.90 7.98 0.76
N TRP A 102 -19.13 8.02 1.24
CA TRP A 102 -20.31 7.50 0.54
C TRP A 102 -21.03 8.63 -0.22
N PRO A 103 -21.71 8.30 -1.34
CA PRO A 103 -22.35 9.28 -2.21
C PRO A 103 -23.72 9.77 -1.69
N TYR A 104 -23.89 9.90 -0.37
CA TYR A 104 -25.14 10.37 0.22
C TYR A 104 -25.20 11.90 0.25
N ASN A 105 -26.39 12.45 0.03
CA ASN A 105 -26.64 13.88 0.17
C ASN A 105 -26.49 14.30 1.64
N GLN A 106 -25.73 15.37 1.90
CA GLN A 106 -25.54 15.94 3.23
C GLN A 106 -26.85 16.27 3.95
N MET A 107 -27.90 16.71 3.23
CA MET A 107 -29.20 17.00 3.82
C MET A 107 -29.92 15.76 4.38
N GLY A 108 -29.63 14.57 3.83
CA GLY A 108 -30.22 13.31 4.27
C GLY A 108 -29.55 12.69 5.49
N ARG A 109 -28.50 13.33 6.04
CA ARG A 109 -27.71 12.79 7.16
C ARG A 109 -28.53 12.50 8.42
N LEU A 110 -29.62 13.24 8.65
CA LEU A 110 -30.50 13.10 9.82
C LEU A 110 -31.75 12.23 9.56
N ASN A 111 -31.88 11.64 8.37
CA ASN A 111 -33.08 10.85 8.05
C ASN A 111 -33.27 9.67 9.01
N TRP A 112 -32.19 9.01 9.44
CA TRP A 112 -32.23 7.93 10.42
C TRP A 112 -32.84 8.35 11.78
N ALA A 113 -32.80 9.64 12.12
CA ALA A 113 -33.36 10.16 13.38
C ALA A 113 -34.88 10.38 13.31
N ASN A 114 -35.43 10.47 12.09
CA ASN A 114 -36.87 10.63 11.84
C ASN A 114 -37.52 9.32 11.37
N GLU A 115 -36.73 8.28 11.09
CA GLU A 115 -37.18 6.92 10.80
C GLU A 115 -37.46 6.18 12.12
N ASN A 116 -38.67 6.39 12.67
CA ASN A 116 -39.30 5.50 13.66
C ASN A 116 -40.47 4.77 13.01
#